data_AF-A0AAJ2G7J4-F1
#
_entry.id   AF-A0AAJ2G7J4-F1
#
_cell.length_a   1.000
_cell.length_b   1.000
_cell.length_c   1.000
_cell.angle_alpha   90.00
_cell.angle_beta   90.00
_cell.angle_gamma   90.00
#
_symmetry.space_group_name_H-M   'P 1'
#
loop_
_entity.id
_entity.type
_entity.pdbx_description
1 polymer ?
#
loop_
_entity_poly.entity_id
_entity_poly.type
_entity_poly.pdbx_seq_one_letter_code
_entity_poly.pdbx_strand_id
1 'polypeptide(L)'
;MKILLIVTNVSMYASGVLPTGLWLSELTHIYHAAKEKNWDITIASPKGGRVPLDPESLKPLVLDKLSKSYLENPAFMKQLDNTKGLKEVQGQTFDCVYLAGGHATMYDFPDDTTLQAIIKDQYENQKMVAAICHGVGAY
;
A
#
# COMPACT_ATOMS: atom_id res chain seq x y z
N MET A 1 16.66 -4.27 -7.18
CA MET A 1 15.59 -5.01 -6.48
C MET A 1 14.26 -4.57 -7.03
N LYS A 2 13.29 -5.49 -7.12
CA LYS A 2 11.91 -5.22 -7.49
C LYS A 2 11.03 -5.35 -6.25
N ILE A 3 10.31 -4.29 -5.90
CA ILE A 3 9.47 -4.23 -4.70
C ILE A 3 8.01 -4.01 -5.10
N LEU A 4 7.11 -4.78 -4.48
CA LEU A 4 5.67 -4.58 -4.57
C LEU A 4 5.18 -3.90 -3.30
N LEU A 5 4.63 -2.69 -3.43
CA LEU A 5 3.99 -1.94 -2.36
C LEU A 5 2.47 -2.12 -2.49
N ILE A 6 1.85 -2.77 -1.52
CA ILE A 6 0.41 -3.06 -1.50
C ILE A 6 -0.29 -2.08 -0.58
N VAL A 7 -1.38 -1.48 -1.08
CA VAL A 7 -2.20 -0.49 -0.38
C VAL A 7 -3.69 -0.82 -0.51
N THR A 8 -4.51 -0.31 0.41
CA THR A 8 -5.96 -0.55 0.43
C THR A 8 -6.71 0.17 -0.71
N ASN A 9 -7.90 -0.33 -1.06
CA ASN A 9 -8.90 0.41 -1.84
C ASN A 9 -10.10 0.88 -0.99
N VAL A 10 -10.16 0.56 0.30
CA VAL A 10 -11.31 0.89 1.16
C VAL A 10 -11.22 2.33 1.67
N SER A 11 -12.31 3.09 1.49
CA SER A 11 -12.36 4.53 1.79
C SER A 11 -13.20 4.89 3.01
N MET A 12 -13.88 3.93 3.63
CA MET A 12 -14.82 4.13 4.72
C MET A 12 -14.71 3.00 5.75
N TYR A 13 -14.88 3.32 7.03
CA TYR A 13 -15.09 2.30 8.06
C TYR A 13 -16.40 1.55 7.79
N ALA A 14 -16.57 0.38 8.41
CA ALA A 14 -17.78 -0.45 8.23
C ALA A 14 -19.11 0.28 8.53
N SER A 15 -19.10 1.32 9.38
CA SER A 15 -20.27 2.16 9.64
C SER A 15 -20.73 2.98 8.43
N GLY A 16 -19.86 3.18 7.43
CA GLY A 16 -20.11 4.02 6.25
C GLY A 16 -20.12 5.53 6.54
N VAL A 17 -19.88 5.94 7.78
CA VAL A 17 -19.99 7.34 8.23
C VAL A 17 -18.65 8.05 8.21
N LEU A 18 -17.59 7.36 8.67
CA LEU A 18 -16.27 7.94 8.81
C LEU A 18 -15.36 7.48 7.66
N PRO A 19 -14.64 8.42 7.01
CA PRO A 19 -13.64 8.07 6.01
C PRO A 19 -12.41 7.43 6.67
N THR A 20 -11.76 6.54 5.91
CA THR A 20 -10.43 5.98 6.20
C THR A 20 -9.72 5.73 4.87
N GLY A 21 -8.55 5.10 4.90
CA GLY A 21 -7.81 4.74 3.70
C GLY A 21 -6.39 4.33 4.05
N LEU A 22 -5.50 4.54 3.09
CA LEU A 22 -4.07 4.42 3.27
C LEU A 22 -3.58 5.46 4.28
N TRP A 23 -2.78 5.02 5.26
CA TRP A 23 -1.99 5.95 6.07
C TRP A 23 -0.78 6.44 5.27
N LEU A 24 -0.83 7.67 4.76
CA LEU A 24 0.06 8.11 3.68
C LEU A 24 1.56 7.93 3.98
N SER A 25 2.00 8.26 5.19
CA SER A 25 3.42 8.18 5.59
C SER A 25 3.97 6.75 5.56
N GLU A 26 3.12 5.76 5.80
CA GLU A 26 3.50 4.34 5.78
C GLU A 26 3.87 3.86 4.37
N LEU A 27 3.32 4.49 3.33
CA LEU A 27 3.74 4.27 1.95
C LEU A 27 4.92 5.17 1.53
N THR A 28 4.83 6.47 1.78
CA THR A 28 5.78 7.45 1.22
C THR A 28 7.19 7.24 1.73
N HIS A 29 7.36 6.79 2.98
CA HIS A 29 8.69 6.54 3.56
C HIS A 29 9.40 5.39 2.86
N ILE A 30 8.73 4.24 2.68
CA ILE A 30 9.32 3.10 1.98
C ILE A 30 9.49 3.39 0.47
N TYR A 31 8.52 4.09 -0.13
CA TYR A 31 8.60 4.52 -1.54
C TYR A 31 9.81 5.41 -1.78
N HIS A 32 10.05 6.38 -0.89
CA HIS A 32 11.21 7.27 -0.98
C HIS A 32 12.53 6.51 -0.86
N ALA A 33 12.67 5.68 0.18
CA ALA A 33 13.88 4.88 0.39
C ALA A 33 14.15 3.92 -0.79
N ALA A 34 13.11 3.32 -1.36
CA ALA A 34 13.22 2.49 -2.56
C ALA A 34 13.65 3.30 -3.80
N LYS A 35 13.11 4.53 -3.98
CA LYS A 35 13.52 5.42 -5.07
C LYS A 35 14.97 5.86 -4.96
N GLU A 36 15.44 6.22 -3.77
CA GLU A 36 16.86 6.60 -3.54
C GLU A 36 17.83 5.46 -3.90
N LYS A 37 17.39 4.22 -3.74
CA LYS A 37 18.15 3.02 -4.11
C LYS A 37 17.95 2.56 -5.56
N ASN A 38 17.20 3.33 -6.37
CA ASN A 38 16.84 2.99 -7.75
C ASN A 38 16.19 1.60 -7.88
N TRP A 39 15.33 1.23 -6.95
CA TRP A 39 14.56 -0.01 -7.04
C TRP A 39 13.41 0.12 -8.04
N ASP A 40 13.03 -1.00 -8.64
CA ASP A 40 11.83 -1.10 -9.47
C ASP A 40 10.61 -1.22 -8.55
N ILE A 41 9.80 -0.18 -8.50
CA ILE A 41 8.67 -0.06 -7.56
C ILE A 41 7.37 -0.29 -8.33
N THR A 42 6.60 -1.28 -7.88
CA THR A 42 5.20 -1.45 -8.29
C THR A 42 4.29 -1.11 -7.11
N ILE A 43 3.33 -0.20 -7.31
CA ILE A 43 2.25 0.04 -6.36
C ILE A 43 1.00 -0.69 -6.86
N ALA A 44 0.41 -1.53 -6.01
CA ALA A 44 -0.80 -2.28 -6.31
C ALA A 44 -1.81 -2.20 -5.17
N SER A 45 -3.07 -2.47 -5.49
CA SER A 45 -4.16 -2.55 -4.53
C SER A 45 -5.11 -3.70 -4.91
N PRO A 46 -5.94 -4.22 -3.98
CA PRO A 46 -6.84 -5.35 -4.23
C PRO A 46 -7.58 -5.29 -5.58
N LYS A 47 -8.17 -4.14 -5.89
CA LYS A 47 -8.98 -3.89 -7.09
C LYS A 47 -8.26 -3.07 -8.15
N GLY A 48 -7.10 -2.50 -7.84
CA GLY A 48 -6.43 -1.51 -8.69
C GLY A 48 -7.16 -0.18 -8.69
N GLY A 49 -6.68 0.76 -9.51
CA GLY A 49 -7.24 2.10 -9.62
C GLY A 49 -6.95 2.98 -8.41
N ARG A 50 -7.94 3.77 -7.99
CA ARG A 50 -7.77 4.84 -7.00
C ARG A 50 -7.61 4.31 -5.59
N VAL A 51 -6.62 4.85 -4.89
CA VAL A 51 -6.34 4.61 -3.48
C VAL A 51 -6.85 5.78 -2.64
N PRO A 52 -7.79 5.55 -1.72
CA PRO A 52 -8.20 6.58 -0.76
C PRO A 52 -7.12 6.81 0.30
N LEU A 53 -6.94 8.06 0.71
CA LEU A 53 -6.06 8.43 1.81
C LEU A 53 -6.87 8.59 3.09
N ASP A 54 -6.36 8.08 4.21
CA ASP A 54 -6.98 8.31 5.51
C ASP A 54 -6.85 9.79 5.90
N PRO A 55 -7.96 10.54 6.11
CA PRO A 55 -7.88 11.95 6.47
C PRO A 55 -7.13 12.24 7.76
N GLU A 56 -7.11 11.29 8.71
CA GLU A 56 -6.34 11.43 9.95
C GLU A 56 -4.84 11.48 9.64
N SER A 57 -4.37 10.70 8.66
CA SER A 57 -2.96 10.68 8.24
C SER A 57 -2.48 11.97 7.57
N LEU A 58 -3.42 12.86 7.20
CA LEU A 58 -3.13 14.14 6.53
C LEU A 58 -3.11 15.33 7.50
N LYS A 59 -3.39 15.11 8.79
CA LYS A 59 -3.41 16.19 9.79
C LYS A 59 -2.00 16.73 10.04
N PRO A 60 -1.84 18.05 10.29
CA PRO A 60 -0.52 18.67 10.45
C PRO A 60 0.39 18.06 11.53
N LEU A 61 -0.18 17.42 12.56
CA LEU A 61 0.58 16.80 13.65
C LEU A 61 1.23 15.47 13.25
N VAL A 62 0.70 14.79 12.23
CA VAL A 62 1.17 13.46 11.78
C VAL A 62 1.73 13.49 10.35
N LEU A 63 1.35 14.49 9.55
CA LEU A 63 1.84 14.66 8.20
C LEU A 63 3.24 15.30 8.22
N ASP A 64 4.27 14.45 8.17
CA ASP A 64 5.66 14.88 8.10
C ASP A 64 6.01 15.57 6.76
N LYS A 65 7.18 16.22 6.72
CA LYS A 65 7.65 16.99 5.55
C LYS A 65 7.81 16.13 4.29
N LEU A 66 8.29 14.90 4.43
CA LEU A 66 8.51 13.99 3.31
C LEU A 66 7.16 13.58 2.72
N SER A 67 6.24 13.09 3.56
CA SER A 67 4.90 12.69 3.16
C SER A 67 4.12 13.85 2.54
N LYS A 68 4.25 15.06 3.10
CA LYS A 68 3.66 16.28 2.53
C LYS A 68 4.18 16.57 1.11
N SER A 69 5.48 16.43 0.88
CA SER A 69 6.06 16.65 -0.45
C SER A 69 5.54 15.67 -1.51
N TYR A 70 5.22 14.43 -1.10
CA TYR A 70 4.58 13.45 -1.97
C TYR A 70 3.10 13.71 -2.19
N LEU A 71 2.38 14.16 -1.16
CA LEU A 71 0.98 14.60 -1.27
C LEU A 71 0.84 15.74 -2.30
N GLU A 72 1.80 16.66 -2.30
CA GLU A 72 1.84 17.80 -3.22
C GLU A 72 2.43 17.46 -4.60
N ASN A 73 2.90 16.21 -4.82
CA ASN A 73 3.52 15.77 -6.07
C ASN A 73 2.48 15.12 -7.01
N PRO A 74 2.10 15.76 -8.12
CA PRO A 74 1.06 15.23 -9.01
C PRO A 74 1.42 13.90 -9.67
N ALA A 75 2.71 13.65 -9.94
CA ALA A 75 3.16 12.42 -10.57
C ALA A 75 3.08 11.22 -9.62
N PHE A 76 3.31 11.44 -8.32
CA PHE A 76 3.10 10.42 -7.30
C PHE A 76 1.60 10.18 -7.07
N MET A 77 0.82 11.25 -6.90
CA MET A 77 -0.62 11.12 -6.70
C MET A 77 -1.32 10.43 -7.88
N LYS A 78 -0.87 10.67 -9.12
CA LYS A 78 -1.36 9.94 -10.29
C LYS A 78 -1.10 8.43 -10.21
N GLN A 79 0.00 7.98 -9.59
CA GLN A 79 0.23 6.55 -9.36
C GLN A 79 -0.77 5.97 -8.37
N LEU A 80 -1.12 6.73 -7.32
CA LEU A 80 -2.17 6.33 -6.35
C LEU A 80 -3.57 6.35 -6.95
N ASP A 81 -3.83 7.19 -7.95
CA ASP A 81 -5.10 7.19 -8.69
C ASP A 81 -5.21 6.00 -9.66
N ASN A 82 -4.09 5.37 -10.02
CA ASN A 82 -4.01 4.36 -11.09
C ASN A 82 -3.12 3.17 -10.69
N THR A 83 -3.30 2.66 -9.47
CA THR A 83 -2.56 1.48 -9.02
C THR A 83 -2.94 0.24 -9.85
N LYS A 84 -2.02 -0.72 -9.96
CA LYS A 84 -2.34 -2.03 -10.56
C LYS A 84 -3.25 -2.82 -9.63
N GLY A 85 -4.16 -3.62 -10.19
CA GLY A 85 -4.89 -4.61 -9.42
C GLY A 85 -3.99 -5.79 -9.01
N LEU A 86 -4.27 -6.42 -7.85
CA LEU A 86 -3.50 -7.59 -7.41
C LEU A 86 -3.50 -8.71 -8.45
N LYS A 87 -4.61 -8.93 -9.17
CA LYS A 87 -4.71 -9.92 -10.25
C LYS A 87 -3.78 -9.63 -11.44
N GLU A 88 -3.45 -8.38 -11.70
CA GLU A 88 -2.52 -8.00 -12.79
C GLU A 88 -1.06 -8.26 -12.44
N VAL A 89 -0.76 -8.24 -11.13
CA VAL A 89 0.60 -8.46 -10.62
C VAL A 89 0.80 -9.88 -10.08
N GLN A 90 -0.29 -10.63 -9.89
CA GLN A 90 -0.26 -12.04 -9.52
C GLN A 90 0.55 -12.83 -10.56
N GLY A 91 1.53 -13.61 -10.08
CA GLY A 91 2.45 -14.37 -10.92
C GLY A 91 3.69 -13.60 -11.40
N GLN A 92 3.80 -12.30 -11.08
CA GLN A 92 5.07 -11.60 -11.24
C GLN A 92 5.98 -11.88 -10.05
N THR A 93 7.29 -11.97 -10.30
CA THR A 93 8.28 -12.14 -9.25
C THR A 93 8.68 -10.78 -8.67
N PHE A 94 8.71 -10.68 -7.34
CA PHE A 94 9.25 -9.55 -6.60
C PHE A 94 10.34 -10.03 -5.64
N ASP A 95 11.28 -9.17 -5.26
CA ASP A 95 12.27 -9.45 -4.22
C ASP A 95 11.70 -9.17 -2.81
N CYS A 96 10.74 -8.26 -2.74
CA CYS A 96 10.06 -7.85 -1.50
C CYS A 96 8.60 -7.49 -1.77
N VAL A 97 7.71 -7.94 -0.90
CA VAL A 97 6.33 -7.44 -0.78
C VAL A 97 6.21 -6.65 0.52
N TYR A 98 5.71 -5.42 0.42
CA TYR A 98 5.46 -4.54 1.54
C TYR A 98 3.99 -4.16 1.60
N LEU A 99 3.36 -4.35 2.75
CA LEU A 99 1.96 -3.97 2.99
C LEU A 99 1.92 -2.69 3.83
N ALA A 100 1.52 -1.59 3.20
CA ALA A 100 1.26 -0.34 3.92
C ALA A 100 -0.08 -0.45 4.67
N GLY A 101 -0.18 0.22 5.81
CA GLY A 101 -1.36 0.17 6.67
C GLY A 101 -2.32 1.35 6.48
N GLY A 102 -2.89 1.79 7.59
CA GLY A 102 -4.18 2.48 7.65
C GLY A 102 -5.33 1.51 7.96
N HIS A 103 -6.31 1.95 8.73
CA HIS A 103 -7.36 1.07 9.28
C HIS A 103 -8.18 0.38 8.20
N ALA A 104 -8.31 1.00 7.03
CA ALA A 104 -8.97 0.48 5.84
C ALA A 104 -8.50 -0.94 5.45
N THR A 105 -7.22 -1.24 5.65
CA THR A 105 -6.63 -2.55 5.33
C THR A 105 -7.32 -3.70 6.03
N MET A 106 -7.90 -3.48 7.22
CA MET A 106 -8.65 -4.51 7.96
C MET A 106 -9.92 -4.98 7.26
N TYR A 107 -10.38 -4.29 6.22
CA TYR A 107 -11.61 -4.60 5.51
C TYR A 107 -11.41 -5.23 4.13
N ASP A 108 -10.24 -5.08 3.52
CA ASP A 108 -9.96 -5.62 2.19
C ASP A 108 -8.72 -6.50 2.11
N PHE A 109 -7.82 -6.50 3.10
CA PHE A 109 -6.66 -7.40 3.07
C PHE A 109 -6.96 -8.82 3.57
N PRO A 110 -7.63 -9.03 4.73
CA PRO A 110 -7.75 -10.37 5.31
C PRO A 110 -8.44 -11.39 4.40
N ASP A 111 -9.46 -10.95 3.67
CA ASP A 111 -10.29 -11.84 2.83
C ASP A 111 -9.89 -11.85 1.35
N ASP A 112 -8.84 -11.10 0.95
CA ASP A 112 -8.37 -11.09 -0.44
C ASP A 112 -7.49 -12.30 -0.73
N THR A 113 -8.08 -13.30 -1.40
CA THR A 113 -7.40 -14.54 -1.78
C THR A 113 -6.23 -14.35 -2.74
N THR A 114 -6.22 -13.25 -3.52
CA THR A 114 -5.09 -12.92 -4.40
C THR A 114 -3.90 -12.41 -3.59
N LEU A 115 -4.17 -11.56 -2.60
CA LEU A 115 -3.17 -11.09 -1.65
C LEU A 115 -2.56 -12.24 -0.86
N GLN A 116 -3.40 -13.11 -0.30
CA GLN A 116 -2.98 -14.32 0.42
C GLN A 116 -2.07 -15.19 -0.46
N ALA A 117 -2.43 -15.38 -1.74
CA ALA A 117 -1.62 -16.16 -2.68
C ALA A 117 -0.25 -15.50 -2.96
N ILE A 118 -0.19 -14.18 -3.11
CA ILE A 118 1.06 -13.43 -3.30
C ILE A 118 1.97 -13.55 -2.07
N ILE A 119 1.42 -13.38 -0.85
CA ILE A 119 2.18 -13.50 0.39
C ILE A 119 2.71 -14.92 0.56
N LYS A 120 1.86 -15.93 0.32
CA LYS A 120 2.24 -17.34 0.37
C LYS A 120 3.37 -17.65 -0.59
N ASP A 121 3.27 -17.24 -1.86
CA ASP A 121 4.32 -17.46 -2.87
C ASP A 121 5.64 -16.81 -2.47
N GLN A 122 5.63 -15.58 -1.95
CA GLN A 122 6.85 -14.93 -1.45
C GLN A 122 7.49 -15.72 -0.31
N TYR A 123 6.69 -16.17 0.65
CA TYR A 123 7.19 -16.94 1.80
C TYR A 123 7.77 -18.30 1.36
N GLU A 124 7.06 -19.04 0.52
CA GLU A 124 7.49 -20.36 0.01
C GLU A 124 8.77 -20.26 -0.81
N ASN A 125 8.99 -19.14 -1.50
CA ASN A 125 10.21 -18.87 -2.26
C ASN A 125 11.31 -18.16 -1.43
N GLN A 126 11.19 -18.12 -0.09
CA GLN A 126 12.18 -17.51 0.82
C GLN A 126 12.46 -16.02 0.54
N LYS A 127 11.44 -15.29 0.08
CA LYS A 127 11.52 -13.85 -0.22
C LYS A 127 10.90 -13.02 0.89
N MET A 128 11.22 -11.74 0.89
CA MET A 128 10.81 -10.85 1.98
C MET A 128 9.32 -10.46 1.86
N VAL A 129 8.62 -10.56 2.98
CA VAL A 129 7.32 -9.93 3.21
C VAL A 129 7.43 -9.06 4.45
N ALA A 130 6.97 -7.82 4.36
CA ALA A 130 6.97 -6.87 5.47
C ALA A 130 5.62 -6.14 5.53
N ALA A 131 5.17 -5.80 6.72
CA ALA A 131 3.94 -5.05 6.92
C ALA A 131 4.12 -4.06 8.06
N ILE A 132 3.31 -2.99 8.05
CA ILE A 132 3.31 -1.95 9.08
C ILE A 132 1.88 -1.68 9.57
N CYS A 133 1.75 -1.31 10.85
CA CYS A 133 0.48 -0.88 11.44
C CYS A 133 -0.62 -1.94 11.23
N HIS A 134 -1.74 -1.59 10.61
CA HIS A 134 -2.85 -2.50 10.32
C HIS A 134 -2.63 -3.34 9.05
N GLY A 135 -1.61 -3.03 8.24
CA GLY A 135 -1.24 -3.86 7.10
C GLY A 135 -0.85 -5.29 7.50
N VAL A 136 -0.53 -5.52 8.79
CA VAL A 136 -0.32 -6.86 9.37
C VAL A 136 -1.58 -7.73 9.34
N GLY A 137 -2.77 -7.15 9.19
CA GLY A 137 -4.03 -7.88 9.07
C GLY A 137 -4.14 -8.73 7.80
N ALA A 138 -3.19 -8.61 6.87
CA ALA A 138 -3.10 -9.47 5.69
C ALA A 138 -2.48 -10.85 5.95
N TYR A 139 -1.84 -11.05 7.11
CA TYR A 139 -1.26 -12.33 7.51
C TYR A 139 -2.30 -13.32 8.03
#